data_AF-A0A1S2Y8E1-F1
#
_entry.id   AF-A0A1S2Y8E1-F1
#
_cell.length_a   1.000
_cell.length_b   1.000
_cell.length_c   1.000
_cell.angle_alpha   90.00
_cell.angle_beta   90.00
_cell.angle_gamma   90.00
#
_symmetry.space_group_name_H-M   'P 1'
#
loop_
_entity.id
_entity.type
_entity.pdbx_description
1 polymer ?
#
loop_
_entity_poly.entity_id
_entity_poly.type
_entity_poly.pdbx_seq_one_letter_code
_entity_poly.pdbx_strand_id
1 'polypeptide(L)'
;MTTLYSPSSAAESTMEDTSNHHHRSKKNKLRRRPPTTGDSDLEEAEDGDPEVWATLNKSFRQVQSVLDRNRAIIQQVNENQQSRMADNMVKNVSLIQELNGNISKVASLYSDLNSDFTGICQQRSSHTRAK
;
A
#
# COMPACT_ATOMS: atom_id res chain seq x y z
N MET A 1 -6.07 42.29 -57.88
CA MET A 1 -5.08 41.27 -58.30
C MET A 1 -4.68 40.50 -57.04
N THR A 2 -5.30 39.33 -56.77
CA THR A 2 -4.78 37.95 -57.01
C THR A 2 -3.49 37.70 -56.19
N THR A 3 -3.35 36.73 -55.28
CA THR A 3 -3.69 35.28 -55.26
C THR A 3 -3.62 34.73 -53.81
N LEU A 4 -4.61 33.99 -53.28
CA LEU A 4 -4.83 32.51 -53.27
C LEU A 4 -4.04 31.69 -52.22
N TYR A 5 -4.82 30.86 -51.49
CA TYR A 5 -4.57 29.49 -50.99
C TYR A 5 -3.42 29.26 -50.00
N SER A 6 -3.47 28.37 -49.00
CA SER A 6 -4.45 27.53 -48.28
C SER A 6 -3.63 26.71 -47.26
N PRO A 7 -4.24 26.13 -46.21
CA PRO A 7 -3.54 25.50 -45.08
C PRO A 7 -3.17 24.03 -45.34
N SER A 8 -2.10 23.53 -44.70
CA SER A 8 -1.61 22.14 -44.75
C SER A 8 -1.08 21.77 -43.36
N SER A 9 -1.22 20.59 -42.78
CA SER A 9 -2.02 19.37 -42.98
C SER A 9 -1.82 18.58 -41.68
N ALA A 10 -2.84 17.89 -41.19
CA ALA A 10 -2.68 16.93 -40.09
C ALA A 10 -1.72 15.81 -40.52
N ALA A 11 -0.85 15.38 -39.60
CA ALA A 11 -0.11 14.13 -39.71
C ALA A 11 -0.11 13.45 -38.33
N GLU A 12 -0.83 12.33 -38.34
CA GLU A 12 -0.97 11.24 -37.38
C GLU A 12 0.41 10.66 -37.01
N SER A 13 0.70 10.54 -35.71
CA SER A 13 1.94 9.89 -35.25
C SER A 13 1.62 8.45 -34.84
N THR A 14 1.72 7.55 -35.82
CA THR A 14 1.67 6.09 -35.65
C THR A 14 3.06 5.60 -35.23
N MET A 15 3.20 5.05 -34.02
CA MET A 15 4.42 4.34 -33.60
C MET A 15 4.35 2.89 -34.08
N GLU A 16 5.28 2.50 -34.96
CA GLU A 16 5.44 1.14 -35.46
C GLU A 16 6.24 0.27 -34.49
N ASP A 17 5.70 -0.92 -34.21
CA ASP A 17 6.32 -2.03 -33.49
C ASP A 17 7.25 -2.81 -34.45
N THR A 18 8.48 -3.10 -34.01
CA THR A 18 9.40 -3.97 -34.77
C THR A 18 10.03 -5.03 -33.87
N SER A 19 9.41 -6.22 -33.92
CA SER A 19 9.96 -7.48 -33.42
C SER A 19 10.87 -8.14 -34.47
N ASN A 20 12.10 -8.53 -34.09
CA ASN A 20 12.89 -9.71 -34.53
C ASN A 20 14.37 -9.53 -34.09
N HIS A 21 15.22 -10.53 -33.81
CA HIS A 21 15.23 -11.97 -34.06
C HIS A 21 16.32 -12.66 -33.19
N HIS A 22 16.05 -13.91 -32.81
CA HIS A 22 16.95 -15.06 -32.58
C HIS A 22 18.46 -14.92 -32.31
N HIS A 23 18.91 -15.51 -31.19
CA HIS A 23 20.09 -16.39 -31.19
C HIS A 23 19.86 -17.66 -30.35
N ARG A 24 20.48 -18.73 -30.83
CA ARG A 24 20.14 -20.15 -30.64
C ARG A 24 21.35 -20.89 -30.06
N SER A 25 21.08 -22.03 -29.40
CA SER A 25 22.02 -23.10 -28.97
C SER A 25 22.71 -22.89 -27.62
N LYS A 26 22.99 -23.90 -26.78
CA LYS A 26 22.80 -25.36 -26.81
C LYS A 26 23.02 -25.90 -25.37
N LYS A 27 22.42 -27.07 -25.14
CA LYS A 27 22.45 -27.98 -23.97
C LYS A 27 23.83 -28.23 -23.35
N ASN A 28 23.88 -28.32 -22.01
CA ASN A 28 24.80 -29.21 -21.29
C ASN A 28 24.02 -30.21 -20.42
N LYS A 29 24.36 -31.48 -20.58
CA LYS A 29 23.77 -32.66 -19.90
C LYS A 29 24.64 -33.08 -18.71
N LEU A 30 23.97 -33.73 -17.75
CA LEU A 30 24.48 -34.71 -16.76
C LEU A 30 25.10 -34.08 -15.48
N ARG A 31 24.66 -34.41 -14.24
CA ARG A 31 24.55 -35.75 -13.63
C ARG A 31 23.51 -35.82 -12.48
N ARG A 32 22.95 -37.03 -12.29
CA ARG A 32 22.11 -37.52 -11.15
C ARG A 32 23.01 -37.67 -9.88
N ARG A 33 22.60 -37.57 -8.60
CA ARG A 33 21.53 -38.21 -7.79
C ARG A 33 21.38 -37.50 -6.40
N PRO A 34 20.27 -37.73 -5.64
CA PRO A 34 19.98 -37.17 -4.28
C PRO A 34 20.35 -38.18 -3.16
N PRO A 35 19.98 -38.00 -1.87
CA PRO A 35 19.77 -36.81 -1.02
C PRO A 35 20.79 -36.76 0.13
N THR A 36 21.25 -35.59 0.55
CA THR A 36 21.93 -35.45 1.85
C THR A 36 20.93 -34.89 2.84
N THR A 37 20.54 -35.75 3.77
CA THR A 37 20.09 -35.46 5.13
C THR A 37 20.96 -34.34 5.69
N GLY A 38 20.55 -33.10 5.45
CA GLY A 38 21.06 -31.91 6.09
C GLY A 38 19.95 -31.48 7.02
N ASP A 39 20.14 -31.87 8.27
CA ASP A 39 19.53 -31.35 9.48
C ASP A 39 18.49 -30.26 9.24
N SER A 40 17.24 -30.63 9.48
CA SER A 40 16.10 -29.74 9.56
C SER A 40 16.26 -28.83 10.77
N ASP A 41 17.08 -27.79 10.64
CA ASP A 41 16.84 -26.54 11.34
C ASP A 41 16.00 -25.66 10.40
N LEU A 42 14.83 -26.20 10.04
CA LEU A 42 13.68 -25.34 9.82
C LEU A 42 13.44 -24.73 11.19
N GLU A 43 14.10 -23.59 11.44
CA GLU A 43 13.70 -22.64 12.48
C GLU A 43 12.17 -22.70 12.50
N GLU A 44 11.62 -23.33 13.54
CA GLU A 44 10.19 -23.33 13.76
C GLU A 44 9.84 -21.86 13.68
N ALA A 45 9.12 -21.45 12.64
CA ALA A 45 8.51 -20.15 12.60
C ALA A 45 7.62 -20.17 13.84
N GLU A 46 8.14 -19.61 14.93
CA GLU A 46 7.49 -19.56 16.23
C GLU A 46 6.12 -18.96 15.90
N ASP A 47 5.10 -19.83 15.89
CA ASP A 47 3.76 -19.46 15.46
C ASP A 47 3.37 -18.29 16.35
N GLY A 48 3.43 -17.10 15.77
CA GLY A 48 3.35 -15.86 16.51
C GLY A 48 2.06 -15.91 17.31
N ASP A 49 2.13 -15.55 18.59
CA ASP A 49 1.02 -15.70 19.53
C ASP A 49 -0.29 -15.24 18.86
N PRO A 50 -1.28 -16.15 18.68
CA PRO A 50 -2.53 -15.84 17.99
C PRO A 50 -3.23 -14.62 18.58
N GLU A 51 -3.04 -14.34 19.88
CA GLU A 51 -3.58 -13.17 20.57
C GLU A 51 -2.90 -11.86 20.13
N VAL A 52 -1.57 -11.87 20.00
CA VAL A 52 -0.80 -10.75 19.43
C VAL A 52 -1.28 -10.48 18.01
N TRP A 53 -1.48 -11.53 17.22
CA TRP A 53 -1.86 -11.37 15.82
C TRP A 53 -3.30 -10.90 15.64
N ALA A 54 -4.21 -11.30 16.53
CA ALA A 54 -5.57 -10.78 16.58
C ALA A 54 -5.58 -9.27 16.91
N THR A 55 -4.80 -8.83 17.90
CA THR A 55 -4.71 -7.43 18.32
C THR A 55 -4.14 -6.54 17.22
N LEU A 56 -3.08 -7.00 16.55
CA LEU A 56 -2.50 -6.32 15.39
C LEU A 56 -3.52 -6.19 14.25
N ASN A 57 -4.15 -7.30 13.85
CA ASN A 57 -5.16 -7.28 12.78
C ASN A 57 -6.32 -6.33 13.07
N LYS A 58 -6.80 -6.29 14.32
CA LYS A 58 -7.85 -5.36 14.74
C LYS A 58 -7.40 -3.91 14.58
N SER A 59 -6.23 -3.57 15.10
CA SER A 59 -5.68 -2.20 15.05
C SER A 59 -5.45 -1.75 13.61
N PHE A 60 -4.91 -2.62 12.75
CA PHE A 60 -4.74 -2.33 11.33
C PHE A 60 -6.08 -2.08 10.63
N ARG A 61 -7.11 -2.89 10.88
CA ARG A 61 -8.45 -2.67 10.30
C ARG A 61 -9.04 -1.33 10.73
N GLN A 62 -8.82 -0.91 11.98
CA GLN A 62 -9.26 0.39 12.46
C GLN A 62 -8.52 1.54 11.76
N VAL A 63 -7.20 1.45 11.62
CA VAL A 63 -6.41 2.44 10.88
C VAL A 63 -6.85 2.51 9.42
N GLN A 64 -7.02 1.36 8.76
CA GLN A 64 -7.51 1.29 7.37
C GLN A 64 -8.85 2.00 7.21
N SER A 65 -9.82 1.74 8.10
CA SER A 65 -11.12 2.40 8.06
C SER A 65 -11.01 3.93 8.16
N VAL A 66 -10.09 4.44 8.99
CA VAL A 66 -9.87 5.89 9.11
C VAL A 66 -9.20 6.46 7.85
N LEU A 67 -8.24 5.74 7.26
CA LEU A 67 -7.57 6.16 6.02
C LEU A 67 -8.52 6.14 4.81
N ASP A 68 -9.39 5.14 4.72
CA ASP A 68 -10.44 5.08 3.71
C ASP A 68 -11.38 6.28 3.83
N ARG A 69 -11.75 6.66 5.06
CA ARG A 69 -12.52 7.88 5.30
C ARG A 69 -11.75 9.12 4.87
N ASN A 70 -10.47 9.25 5.18
CA ASN A 70 -9.64 10.38 4.73
C ASN A 70 -9.60 10.48 3.20
N ARG A 71 -9.49 9.35 2.49
CA ARG A 71 -9.55 9.32 1.02
C ARG A 71 -10.87 9.90 0.51
N ALA A 72 -11.99 9.48 1.10
CA ALA A 72 -13.31 9.99 0.72
C ALA A 72 -13.46 11.50 1.03
N ILE A 73 -12.93 11.97 2.17
CA ILE A 73 -12.94 13.40 2.53
C ILE A 73 -12.17 14.22 1.50
N ILE A 74 -10.94 13.81 1.16
CA ILE A 74 -10.10 14.52 0.19
C ILE A 74 -10.81 14.60 -1.17
N GLN A 75 -11.44 13.51 -1.58
CA GLN A 75 -12.22 13.47 -2.81
C GLN A 75 -13.38 14.48 -2.78
N GLN A 76 -14.15 14.53 -1.68
CA GLN A 76 -15.24 15.50 -1.53
C GLN A 76 -14.74 16.96 -1.50
N VAL A 77 -13.61 17.22 -0.84
CA VAL A 77 -12.99 18.55 -0.83
C VAL A 77 -12.61 19.00 -2.24
N ASN A 78 -12.05 18.08 -3.04
CA ASN A 78 -11.70 18.34 -4.43
C ASN A 78 -12.93 18.59 -5.31
N GLU A 79 -14.00 17.81 -5.14
CA GLU A 79 -15.27 17.99 -5.85
C GLU A 79 -15.92 19.35 -5.52
N ASN A 80 -15.93 19.73 -4.25
CA ASN A 80 -16.42 21.03 -3.80
C ASN A 80 -15.62 22.18 -4.42
N GLN A 81 -14.29 22.05 -4.52
CA GLN A 81 -13.42 23.03 -5.17
C GLN A 81 -13.73 23.16 -6.67
N GLN A 82 -13.91 22.03 -7.36
CA GLN A 82 -14.22 21.98 -8.81
C GLN A 82 -15.61 22.56 -9.12
N SER A 83 -16.57 22.40 -8.22
CA SER A 83 -17.93 22.94 -8.34
C SER A 83 -17.97 24.47 -8.35
N ARG A 84 -16.96 25.15 -7.77
CA ARG A 84 -16.88 26.63 -7.65
C ARG A 84 -18.08 27.29 -6.97
N MET A 85 -18.91 26.52 -6.27
CA MET A 85 -20.02 27.02 -5.47
C MET A 85 -19.53 27.43 -4.08
N ALA A 86 -19.82 28.66 -3.67
CA ALA A 86 -19.41 29.19 -2.37
C ALA A 86 -19.90 28.31 -1.20
N ASP A 87 -21.15 27.83 -1.27
CA ASP A 87 -21.73 26.97 -0.24
C ASP A 87 -20.97 25.63 -0.08
N ASN A 88 -20.45 25.08 -1.17
CA ASN A 88 -19.66 23.85 -1.12
C ASN A 88 -18.26 24.11 -0.55
N MET A 89 -17.69 25.28 -0.81
CA MET A 89 -16.42 25.68 -0.20
C MET A 89 -16.52 25.84 1.31
N VAL A 90 -17.66 26.30 1.83
CA VAL A 90 -17.89 26.36 3.30
C VAL A 90 -17.87 24.95 3.91
N LYS A 91 -18.42 23.93 3.22
CA LYS A 91 -18.37 22.53 3.68
C LYS A 91 -16.95 21.97 3.73
N ASN A 92 -16.01 22.50 2.96
CA ASN A 92 -14.61 22.08 3.03
C ASN A 92 -14.00 22.36 4.41
N VAL A 93 -14.47 23.37 5.14
CA VAL A 93 -13.99 23.66 6.49
C VAL A 93 -14.28 22.49 7.43
N SER A 94 -15.52 21.99 7.48
CA SER A 94 -15.88 20.85 8.32
C SER A 94 -15.18 19.56 7.86
N LEU A 95 -15.04 19.36 6.55
CA LEU A 95 -14.33 18.21 5.99
C LEU A 95 -12.84 18.20 6.38
N ILE A 96 -12.16 19.34 6.31
CA ILE A 96 -10.75 19.46 6.71
C ILE A 96 -10.59 19.30 8.23
N GLN A 97 -11.55 19.80 9.03
CA GLN A 97 -11.56 19.56 10.47
C GLN A 97 -11.68 18.06 10.79
N GLU A 98 -12.57 17.35 10.10
CA GLU A 98 -12.70 15.89 10.25
C GLU A 98 -11.40 15.17 9.84
N LEU A 99 -10.76 15.57 8.74
CA LEU A 99 -9.49 15.03 8.29
C LEU A 99 -8.39 15.21 9.35
N ASN A 100 -8.31 16.39 9.96
CA ASN A 100 -7.36 16.66 11.05
C ASN A 100 -7.65 15.79 12.29
N GLY A 101 -8.92 15.63 12.65
CA GLY A 101 -9.32 14.73 13.73
C GLY A 101 -8.92 13.27 13.46
N ASN A 102 -9.06 12.83 12.22
CA ASN A 102 -8.64 11.50 11.79
C ASN A 102 -7.12 11.30 11.89
N ILE A 103 -6.30 12.33 11.64
CA ILE A 103 -4.84 12.25 11.85
C ILE A 103 -4.53 11.97 13.32
N SER A 104 -5.15 12.71 14.25
CA SER A 104 -4.99 12.47 15.69
C SER A 104 -5.47 11.08 16.11
N LYS A 105 -6.55 10.59 15.50
CA LYS A 105 -7.07 9.24 15.74
C LYS A 105 -6.10 8.16 15.27
N VAL A 106 -5.51 8.30 14.08
CA VAL A 106 -4.49 7.37 13.58
C VAL A 106 -3.28 7.36 14.49
N ALA A 107 -2.79 8.53 14.93
CA ALA A 107 -1.68 8.61 15.88
C ALA A 107 -1.99 7.87 17.19
N SER A 108 -3.22 8.01 17.71
CA SER A 108 -3.67 7.31 18.92
C SER A 108 -3.72 5.79 18.72
N LEU A 109 -4.30 5.31 17.61
CA LEU A 109 -4.35 3.88 17.29
C LEU A 109 -2.96 3.25 17.20
N TYR A 110 -1.98 3.98 16.64
CA TYR A 110 -0.59 3.50 16.61
C TYR A 110 0.06 3.50 17.99
N SER A 111 -0.23 4.49 18.84
CA SER A 111 0.25 4.51 20.22
C SER A 111 -0.29 3.33 21.03
N ASP A 112 -1.60 3.04 20.89
CA ASP A 112 -2.25 1.91 21.54
C ASP A 112 -1.63 0.59 21.05
N LEU A 113 -1.49 0.43 19.73
CA LEU A 113 -0.87 -0.75 19.13
C LEU A 113 0.56 -0.99 19.64
N ASN A 114 1.37 0.07 19.72
CA ASN A 114 2.74 -0.03 20.22
C ASN A 114 2.78 -0.41 21.71
N SER A 115 1.84 0.10 22.50
CA SER A 115 1.72 -0.20 23.92
C SER A 115 1.29 -1.65 24.15
N ASP A 116 0.27 -2.11 23.41
CA ASP A 116 -0.22 -3.49 23.45
C ASP A 116 0.89 -4.47 23.06
N PHE A 117 1.60 -4.19 21.96
CA PHE A 117 2.72 -5.01 21.50
C PHE A 117 3.84 -5.08 22.54
N THR A 118 4.26 -3.93 23.08
CA THR A 118 5.31 -3.86 24.10
C THR A 118 4.91 -4.63 25.36
N GLY A 119 3.66 -4.50 25.80
CA GLY A 119 3.13 -5.22 26.96
C GLY A 119 3.20 -6.73 26.80
N ILE A 120 2.80 -7.26 25.63
CA ILE A 120 2.83 -8.69 25.36
C ILE A 120 4.28 -9.21 25.30
N CYS A 121 5.19 -8.47 24.64
CA CYS A 121 6.62 -8.83 24.62
C CYS A 121 7.23 -8.87 26.03
N GLN A 122 6.90 -7.90 26.88
CA GLN A 122 7.38 -7.86 28.27
C GLN A 122 6.85 -9.05 29.07
N GLN A 123 5.57 -9.38 28.95
CA GLN A 123 4.96 -10.53 29.64
C GLN A 123 5.66 -11.85 29.27
N ARG A 124 5.99 -12.05 27.99
CA ARG A 124 6.76 -13.21 27.52
C ARG A 124 8.15 -13.27 28.13
N SER A 125 8.86 -12.15 28.17
CA SER A 125 10.20 -12.07 28.78
C SER A 125 10.22 -12.38 30.28
N SER A 126 9.13 -12.07 31.00
CA SER A 126 8.97 -12.45 32.40
C SER A 126 8.58 -13.93 32.57
N HIS A 127 7.77 -14.48 31.67
CA HIS A 127 7.38 -15.89 31.72
C HIS A 127 8.56 -16.83 31.42
N THR A 128 9.44 -16.47 30.49
CA THR A 128 10.65 -17.24 30.18
C THR A 128 11.71 -17.19 31.28
N ARG A 129 11.71 -16.15 32.12
CA ARG A 129 12.62 -16.02 33.27
C ARG A 129 12.17 -16.73 34.55
N ALA A 130 10.90 -17.13 34.63
CA ALA A 130 10.31 -17.76 35.81
C ALA A 130 10.26 -19.31 35.72
N LYS A 131 10.75 -19.89 34.63
CA LYS A 131 10.99 -21.33 34.45
C LYS A 131 12.49 -21.60 34.54
#